data_AF-A0A515KQI8-F1
#
_entry.id   AF-A0A515KQI8-F1
#
_cell.length_a   1.000
_cell.length_b   1.000
_cell.length_c   1.000
_cell.angle_alpha   90.00
_cell.angle_beta   90.00
_cell.angle_gamma   90.00
#
_symmetry.space_group_name_H-M   'P 1'
#
loop_
_entity.id
_entity.type
_entity.pdbx_description
1 polymer ?
#
loop_
_entity_poly.entity_id
_entity_poly.type
_entity_poly.pdbx_seq_one_letter_code
_entity_poly.pdbx_strand_id
1 'polypeptide(L)' 'MPASERLPDRAQFYTSEELHHLRRTVVRFARTFPPGSERNQHRQIALSLRALFRNSAWLMKHVVEDRVALS' A
#
# COMPACT_ATOMS: atom_id res chain seq x y z
N MET A 1 -27.02 -7.00 9.32
CA MET A 1 -25.68 -6.67 8.80
C MET A 1 -25.19 -5.45 9.55
N PRO A 2 -24.34 -5.57 10.59
CA PRO A 2 -23.79 -4.36 11.19
C PRO A 2 -22.79 -3.75 10.21
N ALA A 3 -23.02 -2.49 9.86
CA ALA A 3 -22.08 -1.68 9.12
C ALA A 3 -20.73 -1.74 9.83
N SER A 4 -19.67 -2.21 9.16
CA SER A 4 -18.33 -2.09 9.68
C SER A 4 -18.06 -0.61 9.89
N GLU A 5 -18.13 -0.20 11.15
CA GLU A 5 -17.63 1.06 11.67
C GLU A 5 -16.23 1.22 11.08
N ARG A 6 -16.10 2.11 10.09
CA ARG A 6 -14.82 2.65 9.69
C ARG A 6 -14.34 3.50 10.86
N LEU A 7 -13.80 2.87 11.92
CA LEU A 7 -13.04 3.58 12.93
C LEU A 7 -11.87 4.26 12.20
N PRO A 8 -11.84 5.59 12.10
CA PRO A 8 -10.72 6.27 11.49
C PRO A 8 -9.76 6.66 12.61
N ASP A 9 -9.15 5.70 13.34
CA ASP A 9 -8.18 6.11 14.36
C ASP A 9 -7.23 5.02 14.87
N ARG A 10 -6.49 4.41 13.96
CA ARG A 10 -5.09 4.13 14.25
C ARG A 10 -4.33 4.81 13.16
N ALA A 11 -3.41 5.69 13.52
CA ALA A 11 -2.34 6.07 12.61
C ALA A 11 -1.66 4.75 12.21
N GLN A 12 -2.12 4.16 11.10
CA GLN A 12 -1.59 2.94 10.52
C GLN A 12 -0.28 3.37 9.90
N PHE A 13 0.70 3.49 10.77
CA PHE A 13 2.06 3.66 10.38
C PHE A 13 2.52 2.33 9.81
N TYR A 14 2.74 2.32 8.51
CA TYR A 14 3.27 1.16 7.84
C TYR A 14 4.79 1.25 7.82
N THR A 15 5.49 0.14 7.91
CA THR A 15 6.91 0.12 7.55
C THR A 15 7.04 0.18 6.02
N SER A 16 8.19 0.63 5.50
CA SER A 16 8.42 0.58 4.05
C SER A 16 8.31 -0.85 3.51
N GLU A 17 8.73 -1.82 4.31
CA GLU A 17 8.66 -3.24 3.99
C GLU A 17 7.21 -3.71 3.83
N GLU A 18 6.31 -3.32 4.74
CA GLU A 18 4.89 -3.64 4.66
C GLU A 18 4.24 -3.05 3.40
N LEU A 19 4.59 -1.80 3.05
CA LEU A 19 4.11 -1.17 1.83
C LEU A 19 4.63 -1.89 0.57
N HIS A 20 5.91 -2.25 0.56
CA HIS A 20 6.48 -3.04 -0.53
C HIS A 20 5.87 -4.43 -0.62
N HIS A 21 5.56 -5.06 0.51
CA HIS A 21 4.86 -6.34 0.59
C HIS A 21 3.45 -6.22 0.01
N LEU A 22 2.67 -5.23 0.44
CA LEU A 22 1.32 -4.96 -0.06
C LEU A 22 1.31 -4.83 -1.59
N ARG A 23 2.21 -4.02 -2.14
CA ARG A 23 2.35 -3.87 -3.60
C ARG A 23 2.65 -5.20 -4.28
N ARG A 24 3.59 -5.99 -3.74
CA ARG A 24 3.95 -7.31 -4.31
C ARG A 24 2.75 -8.26 -4.30
N THR A 25 1.94 -8.23 -3.24
CA THR A 25 0.73 -9.05 -3.12
C THR A 25 -0.31 -8.66 -4.16
N VAL A 26 -0.56 -7.36 -4.36
CA VAL A 26 -1.47 -6.88 -5.42
C VAL A 26 -0.97 -7.30 -6.81
N VAL A 27 0.34 -7.23 -7.08
CA VAL A 27 0.90 -7.70 -8.36
C VAL A 27 0.75 -9.21 -8.54
N ARG A 28 0.93 -10.01 -7.48
CA ARG A 28 0.71 -11.46 -7.52
C ARG A 28 -0.76 -11.79 -7.78
N PHE A 29 -1.66 -11.11 -7.08
CA PHE A 29 -3.10 -11.23 -7.30
C PHE A 29 -3.47 -10.86 -8.74
N ALA A 30 -2.95 -9.76 -9.29
CA ALA A 30 -3.17 -9.40 -10.69
C ALA A 30 -2.70 -10.50 -11.68
N ARG A 31 -1.71 -11.33 -11.31
CA ARG A 31 -1.19 -12.41 -12.16
C ARG A 31 -2.05 -13.67 -12.13
N THR A 32 -2.97 -13.82 -11.18
CA THR A 32 -3.91 -14.95 -11.17
C THR A 32 -5.00 -14.79 -12.23
N PHE A 33 -5.24 -13.57 -12.70
CA PHE A 33 -6.18 -13.28 -13.76
C PHE A 33 -5.56 -13.47 -15.16
N PRO A 34 -6.35 -13.92 -16.14
CA PRO A 34 -5.93 -13.89 -17.55
C PRO A 34 -5.68 -12.45 -18.01
N PRO A 35 -4.96 -12.23 -19.13
CA PRO A 35 -4.88 -10.92 -19.76
C PRO A 35 -6.27 -10.35 -20.02
N GLY A 36 -6.54 -9.14 -19.49
CA GLY A 36 -7.87 -8.53 -19.56
C GLY A 36 -7.98 -7.27 -18.70
N SER A 37 -9.17 -6.68 -18.69
CA SER A 37 -9.48 -5.45 -17.94
C SER A 37 -9.22 -5.59 -16.44
N GLU A 38 -9.62 -6.70 -15.84
CA GLU A 38 -9.46 -6.96 -14.41
C GLU A 38 -7.98 -7.04 -13.99
N ARG A 39 -7.18 -7.79 -14.75
CA ARG A 39 -5.72 -7.82 -14.59
C ARG A 39 -5.09 -6.43 -14.71
N ASN A 40 -5.56 -5.63 -15.68
CA ASN A 40 -5.06 -4.27 -15.89
C ASN A 40 -5.43 -3.35 -14.74
N GLN A 41 -6.64 -3.47 -14.19
CA GLN A 41 -7.09 -2.69 -13.04
C GLN A 41 -6.20 -2.98 -11.82
N HIS A 42 -5.94 -4.24 -11.50
CA HIS A 42 -5.05 -4.59 -10.38
C HIS A 42 -3.61 -4.13 -10.61
N ARG A 43 -3.11 -4.18 -11.87
CA ARG A 43 -1.81 -3.61 -12.20
C ARG A 43 -1.78 -2.09 -12.03
N GLN A 44 -2.83 -1.38 -12.44
CA GLN A 44 -2.94 0.07 -12.24
C GLN A 44 -2.96 0.41 -10.75
N ILE A 45 -3.69 -0.33 -9.93
CA ILE A 45 -3.65 -0.18 -8.47
C ILE A 45 -2.22 -0.34 -7.95
N ALA A 46 -1.49 -1.39 -8.36
CA ALA A 46 -0.11 -1.59 -7.96
C ALA A 46 0.85 -0.47 -8.43
N LEU A 47 0.58 0.15 -9.59
CA LEU A 47 1.32 1.31 -10.08
C LEU A 47 1.03 2.56 -9.26
N SER A 48 -0.24 2.81 -8.93
CA SER A 48 -0.64 3.91 -8.05
C SER A 48 -0.03 3.78 -6.66
N LEU A 49 -0.02 2.56 -6.08
CA LEU A 49 0.68 2.27 -4.82
C LEU A 49 2.18 2.56 -4.93
N ARG A 50 2.84 2.16 -6.03
CA ARG A 50 4.26 2.46 -6.25
C ARG A 50 4.52 3.97 -6.32
N ALA A 51 3.65 4.74 -6.97
CA ALA A 51 3.77 6.19 -7.05
C ALA A 51 3.60 6.83 -5.68
N LEU A 52 2.61 6.37 -4.91
CA LEU A 52 2.34 6.82 -3.55
C LEU A 52 3.53 6.56 -2.62
N PHE A 53 4.12 5.36 -2.68
CA PHE A 53 5.28 4.98 -1.87
C PHE A 53 6.59 5.64 -2.33
N ARG A 54 6.59 6.37 -3.44
CA ARG A 54 7.73 7.22 -3.86
C ARG A 54 7.55 8.67 -3.44
N ASN A 55 6.36 9.05 -2.98
CA ASN A 55 6.08 10.39 -2.51
C ASN A 55 6.60 10.55 -1.08
N SER A 56 7.73 11.25 -0.93
CA SER A 56 8.38 11.48 0.36
C SER A 56 7.47 12.21 1.35
N ALA A 57 6.65 13.16 0.91
CA ALA A 57 5.70 13.87 1.77
C ALA A 57 4.61 12.93 2.33
N TRP A 58 4.16 11.97 1.51
CA TRP A 58 3.21 10.95 1.97
C TRP A 58 3.88 9.96 2.93
N LEU A 59 5.09 9.49 2.61
CA LEU A 59 5.86 8.60 3.48
C LEU A 59 6.12 9.23 4.85
N MET A 60 6.58 10.48 4.92
CA MET A 60 6.87 11.16 6.19
C MET A 60 5.66 11.28 7.13
N LYS A 61 4.45 11.26 6.56
CA LYS A 61 3.18 11.34 7.31
C LYS A 61 2.65 9.97 7.74
N HIS A 62 2.98 8.91 7.00
CA HIS A 62 2.31 7.61 7.10
C HIS A 62 3.24 6.40 7.28
N VAL A 63 4.56 6.59 7.22
CA VAL A 63 5.58 5.55 7.38
C VAL A 63 6.43 5.85 8.60
N VAL A 64 6.54 4.86 9.50
CA VAL A 64 7.31 4.98 10.77
C VAL A 64 8.79 4.67 10.62
N GLU A 65 9.26 4.41 9.40
CA GLU A 65 10.63 3.97 9.15
C GLU A 65 11.69 4.83 9.86
N ASP A 66 12.23 4.20 10.90
CA ASP A 66 13.45 4.44 11.64
C ASP A 66 13.74 5.87 12.11
N ARG A 67 12.90 6.40 13.01
CA ARG A 67 13.33 7.49 13.91
C ARG A 67 14.44 7.10 14.89
N VAL A 68 14.95 5.86 14.85
CA VAL A 68 15.95 5.33 15.79
C VAL A 68 17.37 5.31 15.21
N ALA A 69 17.59 5.67 13.94
CA ALA A 69 18.94 5.70 13.35
C ALA A 69 19.70 7.06 13.47
N LEU A 70 19.18 8.03 14.23
CA LEU A 70 19.83 9.34 14.45
C LEU A 70 19.65 9.82 15.90
N SER A 71 20.13 9.04 16.87
CA SER A 71 20.40 9.51 18.24
C SER A 71 21.67 8.89 18.78
#